data_AF-A0A258IJ03-F1
#
_entry.id   AF-A0A258IJ03-F1
#
_cell.length_a   1.000
_cell.length_b   1.000
_cell.length_c   1.000
_cell.angle_alpha   90.00
_cell.angle_beta   90.00
_cell.angle_gamma   90.00
#
_symmetry.space_group_name_H-M   'P 1'
#
loop_
_entity.id
_entity.type
_entity.pdbx_description
1 polymer ?
#
loop_
_entity_poly.entity_id
_entity_poly.type
_entity_poly.pdbx_seq_one_letter_code
_entity_poly.pdbx_strand_id
1 'polypeptide(L)'
;MAAIAAHKLQIVRMLVETAPDSALRSLELALASVGSVGGLAQVRGLVEDETTDRFVRNNVLAPIVPMCAVRGPGQISFSPRVLPFVWKALKATAPRRVEEAAAKCNPWDLEQGTPEVFDHLCRLAAQGLRDPQQDAFDATRGLGETEELIHCLEISHIVREALPKLSEWVSRMSGERAAAARLAYRDACVIREDSGARLFDMLAAHLPEDWRILRVISAVMDRPNDRYLASSEVSSFGERVLADIDASINLIRDFDLDKGVKLSREAAMAAQRVSLQVTEFEQSVNIAKDGPWGRRLAKYKQQIAQAVELRMSTADRELSEALPTKPISILGKKGGKGVAKLSAPPDEALVRRATAILVFIEHLRPCATQSGYGSTRAKTLEKLNNRLDQYIEDVLYAARTGEGGDPALAQQYLDIAAGFIAHTRDDKTAEIVRRRAAAAIAA
;
A
#
# COMPACT_ATOMS: atom_id res chain seq x y z
N MET A 1 -23.39 -42.87 13.72
CA MET A 1 -22.60 -41.83 13.03
C MET A 1 -21.58 -41.28 14.00
N ALA A 2 -20.29 -41.35 13.65
CA ALA A 2 -19.20 -41.21 14.61
C ALA A 2 -18.91 -39.74 15.00
N ALA A 3 -18.97 -39.44 16.30
CA ALA A 3 -18.43 -38.21 16.86
C ALA A 3 -16.89 -38.20 16.72
N ILE A 4 -16.29 -37.01 16.60
CA ILE A 4 -14.82 -36.88 16.60
C ILE A 4 -14.31 -37.25 17.99
N ALA A 5 -13.30 -38.12 18.07
CA ALA A 5 -12.66 -38.46 19.33
C ALA A 5 -12.07 -37.20 19.98
N ALA A 6 -12.20 -37.05 21.30
CA ALA A 6 -11.83 -35.83 22.04
C ALA A 6 -10.41 -35.31 21.74
N HIS A 7 -9.44 -36.21 21.60
CA HIS A 7 -8.06 -35.85 21.24
C HIS A 7 -7.96 -35.22 19.83
N LYS A 8 -8.69 -35.76 18.85
CA LYS A 8 -8.74 -35.20 17.49
C LYS A 8 -9.45 -33.85 17.46
N LEU A 9 -10.52 -33.71 18.26
CA LEU A 9 -11.23 -32.43 18.41
C LEU A 9 -10.31 -31.34 19.00
N GLN A 10 -9.48 -31.70 19.97
CA GLN A 10 -8.50 -30.77 20.57
C GLN A 10 -7.43 -30.32 19.56
N ILE A 11 -6.94 -31.23 18.71
CA ILE A 11 -6.02 -30.87 17.61
C ILE A 11 -6.70 -29.89 16.65
N VAL A 12 -7.94 -30.18 16.25
CA VAL A 12 -8.71 -29.29 15.36
C VAL A 12 -8.91 -27.91 16.01
N ARG A 13 -9.24 -27.86 17.32
CA ARG A 13 -9.35 -26.59 18.05
C ARG A 13 -8.05 -25.79 18.01
N MET A 14 -6.91 -26.40 18.29
CA MET A 14 -5.61 -25.71 18.20
C MET A 14 -5.30 -25.20 16.79
N LEU A 15 -5.68 -25.95 15.76
CA LEU A 15 -5.52 -25.52 14.36
C LEU A 15 -6.40 -24.31 14.02
N VAL A 16 -7.66 -24.32 14.50
CA VAL A 16 -8.60 -23.20 14.32
C VAL A 16 -8.11 -21.94 15.05
N GLU A 17 -7.68 -22.07 16.31
CA GLU A 17 -7.14 -20.96 17.12
C GLU A 17 -5.88 -20.33 16.51
N THR A 18 -5.06 -21.11 15.80
CA THR A 18 -3.81 -20.64 15.17
C THR A 18 -3.97 -20.23 13.70
N ALA A 19 -5.14 -20.48 13.10
CA ALA A 19 -5.40 -20.13 11.71
C ALA A 19 -5.48 -18.60 11.52
N PRO A 20 -4.98 -18.05 10.38
CA PRO A 20 -5.21 -16.66 10.04
C PRO A 20 -6.68 -16.40 9.69
N ASP A 21 -7.14 -15.15 9.84
CA ASP A 21 -8.55 -14.77 9.63
C ASP A 21 -9.05 -15.11 8.20
N SER A 22 -8.19 -15.03 7.19
CA SER A 22 -8.53 -15.42 5.81
C SER A 22 -8.83 -16.92 5.70
N ALA A 23 -8.07 -17.76 6.39
CA ALA A 23 -8.30 -19.20 6.41
C ALA A 23 -9.57 -19.55 7.19
N LEU A 24 -9.84 -18.87 8.32
CA LEU A 24 -11.10 -19.02 9.05
C LEU A 24 -12.32 -18.67 8.19
N ARG A 25 -12.25 -17.56 7.45
CA ARG A 25 -13.33 -17.17 6.53
C ARG A 25 -13.54 -18.18 5.41
N SER A 26 -12.46 -18.74 4.86
CA SER A 26 -12.56 -19.83 3.87
C SER A 26 -13.18 -21.09 4.48
N LEU A 27 -12.83 -21.43 5.73
CA LEU A 27 -13.41 -22.58 6.45
C LEU A 27 -14.89 -22.35 6.75
N GLU A 28 -15.28 -21.16 7.18
CA GLU A 28 -16.66 -20.76 7.43
C GLU A 28 -17.50 -20.92 6.15
N LEU A 29 -17.03 -20.38 5.02
CA LEU A 29 -17.69 -20.52 3.72
C LEU A 29 -17.79 -21.98 3.27
N ALA A 30 -16.73 -22.78 3.46
CA ALA A 30 -16.70 -24.19 3.08
C ALA A 30 -17.63 -25.05 3.95
N LEU A 31 -17.83 -24.67 5.22
CA LEU A 31 -18.65 -25.40 6.18
C LEU A 31 -20.11 -24.90 6.25
N ALA A 32 -20.45 -23.83 5.53
CA ALA A 32 -21.78 -23.22 5.54
C ALA A 32 -22.92 -24.18 5.13
N SER A 33 -22.64 -25.15 4.25
CA SER A 33 -23.62 -26.14 3.78
C SER A 33 -23.67 -27.43 4.60
N VAL A 34 -22.83 -27.57 5.63
CA VAL A 34 -22.77 -28.77 6.47
C VAL A 34 -24.05 -28.88 7.32
N GLY A 35 -24.56 -30.10 7.52
CA GLY A 35 -25.73 -30.33 8.39
C GLY A 35 -25.45 -30.05 9.87
N SER A 36 -26.47 -30.13 10.73
CA SER A 36 -26.35 -29.89 12.17
C SER A 36 -25.80 -31.07 12.99
N VAL A 37 -25.55 -32.22 12.35
CA VAL A 37 -25.17 -33.47 13.03
C VAL A 37 -23.90 -34.06 12.43
N GLY A 38 -23.03 -34.61 13.28
CA GLY A 38 -21.82 -35.34 12.89
C GLY A 38 -20.52 -34.58 13.14
N GLY A 39 -19.38 -35.20 12.79
CA GLY A 39 -18.06 -34.64 13.06
C GLY A 39 -17.81 -33.29 12.38
N LEU A 40 -18.24 -33.11 11.13
CA LEU A 40 -18.10 -31.82 10.43
C LEU A 40 -18.97 -30.72 11.06
N ALA A 41 -20.10 -31.06 11.68
CA ALA A 41 -20.92 -30.09 12.42
C ALA A 41 -20.19 -29.61 13.68
N GLN A 42 -19.42 -30.48 14.36
CA GLN A 42 -18.57 -30.09 15.49
C GLN A 42 -17.43 -29.17 15.05
N VAL A 43 -16.80 -29.43 13.89
CA VAL A 43 -15.77 -28.54 13.32
C VAL A 43 -16.36 -27.20 12.93
N ARG A 44 -17.55 -27.19 12.31
CA ARG A 44 -18.28 -25.95 11.99
C ARG A 44 -18.52 -25.12 13.25
N GLY A 45 -19.05 -25.73 14.32
CA GLY A 45 -19.26 -25.03 15.59
C GLY A 45 -17.97 -24.41 16.15
N LEU A 46 -16.84 -25.13 16.11
CA LEU A 46 -15.55 -24.56 16.53
C LEU A 46 -15.12 -23.35 15.69
N VAL A 47 -15.35 -23.39 14.38
CA VAL A 47 -15.02 -22.27 13.46
C VAL A 47 -15.96 -21.09 13.68
N GLU A 48 -17.25 -21.33 13.88
CA GLU A 48 -18.26 -20.30 14.19
C GLU A 48 -17.97 -19.63 15.54
N ASP A 49 -17.64 -20.41 16.57
CA ASP A 49 -17.27 -19.91 17.90
C ASP A 49 -16.01 -19.05 17.84
N GLU A 50 -14.95 -19.51 17.17
CA GLU A 50 -13.69 -18.76 17.00
C GLU A 50 -13.91 -17.47 16.18
N THR A 51 -14.68 -17.55 15.10
CA THR A 51 -14.99 -16.38 14.26
C THR A 51 -15.77 -15.34 15.04
N THR A 52 -16.74 -15.77 15.85
CA THR A 52 -17.52 -14.90 16.75
C THR A 52 -16.63 -14.28 17.83
N ASP A 53 -15.77 -15.07 18.49
CA ASP A 53 -14.85 -14.57 19.53
C ASP A 53 -13.89 -13.51 18.96
N ARG A 54 -13.33 -13.76 17.77
CA ARG A 54 -12.48 -12.79 17.08
C ARG A 54 -13.24 -11.54 16.64
N PHE A 55 -14.48 -11.70 16.20
CA PHE A 55 -15.33 -10.57 15.84
C PHE A 55 -15.59 -9.65 17.04
N VAL A 56 -15.98 -10.21 18.19
CA VAL A 56 -16.19 -9.44 19.43
C VAL A 56 -14.89 -8.79 19.88
N ARG A 57 -13.79 -9.55 19.94
CA ARG A 57 -12.46 -9.03 20.27
C ARG A 57 -12.07 -7.84 19.40
N ASN A 58 -12.21 -7.96 18.08
CA ASN A 58 -11.79 -6.94 17.14
C ASN A 58 -12.69 -5.70 17.21
N ASN A 59 -13.96 -5.82 17.61
CA ASN A 59 -14.84 -4.68 17.88
C ASN A 59 -14.48 -4.00 19.21
N VAL A 60 -14.26 -4.76 20.28
CA VAL A 60 -13.83 -4.22 21.58
C VAL A 60 -12.48 -3.50 21.44
N LEU A 61 -11.49 -4.14 20.79
CA LEU A 61 -10.15 -3.59 20.62
C LEU A 61 -9.99 -2.79 19.31
N ALA A 62 -11.08 -2.38 18.65
CA ALA A 62 -11.05 -1.72 17.35
C ALA A 62 -10.03 -0.56 17.24
N PRO A 63 -9.88 0.33 18.25
CA PRO A 63 -8.87 1.40 18.23
C PRO A 63 -7.41 0.94 18.13
N ILE A 64 -7.12 -0.31 18.51
CA ILE A 64 -5.77 -0.90 18.58
C ILE A 64 -5.50 -1.85 17.42
N VAL A 65 -6.54 -2.45 16.81
CA VAL A 65 -6.39 -3.50 15.78
C VAL A 65 -5.43 -3.10 14.66
N PRO A 66 -5.51 -1.89 14.04
CA PRO A 66 -4.60 -1.53 12.95
C PRO A 66 -3.15 -1.25 13.42
N MET A 67 -2.94 -1.06 14.72
CA MET A 67 -1.61 -0.93 15.31
C MET A 67 -0.91 -2.28 15.45
N CYS A 68 -1.66 -3.38 15.43
CA CYS A 68 -1.13 -4.75 15.45
C CYS A 68 -0.79 -5.29 14.04
N ALA A 69 -0.89 -4.46 13.00
CA ALA A 69 -0.47 -4.77 11.64
C ALA A 69 0.98 -4.34 11.38
N VAL A 70 1.56 -4.74 10.24
CA VAL A 70 2.88 -4.25 9.80
C VAL A 70 2.77 -2.76 9.50
N ARG A 71 3.64 -1.96 10.12
CA ARG A 71 3.66 -0.49 10.02
C ARG A 71 5.05 0.02 9.68
N GLY A 72 5.12 1.26 9.21
CA GLY A 72 6.36 1.93 8.84
C GLY A 72 7.24 2.27 10.07
N PRO A 73 8.51 2.59 9.85
CA PRO A 73 9.43 2.98 10.92
C PRO A 73 8.94 4.24 11.63
N GLY A 74 9.08 4.27 12.97
CA GLY A 74 8.66 5.39 13.81
C GLY A 74 7.14 5.51 13.98
N GLN A 75 6.36 4.51 13.55
CA GLN A 75 4.94 4.39 13.90
C GLN A 75 4.77 3.51 15.11
N ILE A 76 3.82 3.83 15.98
CA ILE A 76 3.44 2.94 17.08
C ILE A 76 2.89 1.66 16.44
N SER A 77 3.46 0.52 16.82
CA SER A 77 3.09 -0.79 16.30
C SER A 77 3.28 -1.87 17.35
N PHE A 78 2.34 -2.80 17.45
CA PHE A 78 2.41 -3.89 18.41
C PHE A 78 2.53 -5.24 17.71
N SER A 79 3.04 -6.24 18.44
CA SER A 79 2.97 -7.63 17.97
C SER A 79 1.50 -8.01 17.67
N PRO A 80 1.21 -8.72 16.57
CA PRO A 80 -0.12 -9.26 16.29
C PRO A 80 -0.68 -10.15 17.43
N ARG A 81 0.20 -10.69 18.27
CA ARG A 81 -0.14 -11.53 19.44
C ARG A 81 -0.75 -10.74 20.60
N VAL A 82 -0.62 -9.42 20.62
CA VAL A 82 -1.21 -8.57 21.67
C VAL A 82 -2.73 -8.76 21.74
N LEU A 83 -3.43 -8.74 20.60
CA LEU A 83 -4.89 -8.86 20.55
C LEU A 83 -5.40 -10.16 21.21
N PRO A 84 -4.95 -11.37 20.79
CA PRO A 84 -5.42 -12.61 21.40
C PRO A 84 -4.98 -12.75 22.87
N PHE A 85 -3.81 -12.26 23.27
CA PHE A 85 -3.36 -12.36 24.67
C PHE A 85 -4.14 -11.44 25.60
N VAL A 86 -4.35 -10.17 25.21
CA VAL A 86 -5.22 -9.24 25.95
C VAL A 86 -6.63 -9.81 26.07
N TRP A 87 -7.18 -10.32 24.96
CA TRP A 87 -8.53 -10.90 24.97
C TRP A 87 -8.66 -12.12 25.89
N LYS A 88 -7.67 -13.03 25.84
CA LYS A 88 -7.61 -14.19 26.73
C LYS A 88 -7.52 -13.76 28.20
N ALA A 89 -6.72 -12.74 28.51
CA ALA A 89 -6.60 -12.20 29.86
C ALA A 89 -7.93 -11.61 30.34
N LEU A 90 -8.61 -10.81 29.50
CA LEU A 90 -9.94 -10.26 29.81
C LEU A 90 -11.00 -11.34 30.03
N LYS A 91 -10.98 -12.44 29.27
CA LYS A 91 -11.86 -13.59 29.49
C LYS A 91 -11.63 -14.25 30.85
N ALA A 92 -10.39 -14.28 31.33
CA ALA A 92 -10.04 -14.84 32.63
C ALA A 92 -10.42 -13.92 33.80
N THR A 93 -10.20 -12.61 33.66
CA THR A 93 -10.34 -11.65 34.76
C THR A 93 -11.71 -10.96 34.81
N ALA A 94 -12.39 -10.84 33.68
CA ALA A 94 -13.67 -10.15 33.55
C ALA A 94 -14.68 -10.90 32.65
N PRO A 95 -14.96 -12.21 32.89
CA PRO A 95 -15.78 -13.04 32.01
C PRO A 95 -17.18 -12.45 31.76
N ARG A 96 -17.85 -11.95 32.82
CA ARG A 96 -19.18 -11.34 32.70
C ARG A 96 -19.21 -10.11 31.78
N ARG A 97 -18.13 -9.33 31.75
CA ARG A 97 -18.02 -8.15 30.87
C ARG A 97 -17.77 -8.57 29.42
N VAL A 98 -17.03 -9.65 29.20
CA VAL A 98 -16.85 -10.22 27.86
C VAL A 98 -18.16 -10.80 27.34
N GLU A 99 -18.93 -11.50 28.17
CA GLU A 99 -20.28 -11.99 27.82
C GLU A 99 -21.23 -10.83 27.46
N GLU A 100 -21.23 -9.77 28.26
CA GLU A 100 -21.99 -8.54 27.97
C GLU A 100 -21.57 -7.90 26.64
N ALA A 101 -20.26 -7.81 26.38
CA ALA A 101 -19.73 -7.28 25.12
C ALA A 101 -20.15 -8.15 23.92
N ALA A 102 -20.12 -9.48 24.06
CA ALA A 102 -20.56 -10.39 23.01
C ALA A 102 -22.05 -10.21 22.70
N ALA A 103 -22.90 -10.13 23.73
CA ALA A 103 -24.34 -9.90 23.58
C ALA A 103 -24.65 -8.55 22.90
N LYS A 104 -23.83 -7.53 23.15
CA LYS A 104 -23.97 -6.19 22.54
C LYS A 104 -23.22 -6.04 21.21
N CYS A 105 -22.50 -7.05 20.72
CA CYS A 105 -21.68 -6.90 19.51
C CYS A 105 -22.48 -7.05 18.20
N ASN A 106 -23.68 -7.63 18.23
CA ASN A 106 -24.47 -7.89 17.02
C ASN A 106 -26.00 -7.87 17.25
N PRO A 107 -26.79 -7.10 16.48
CA PRO A 107 -26.44 -5.81 15.89
C PRO A 107 -26.63 -4.73 16.96
N TRP A 108 -25.55 -4.04 17.36
CA TRP A 108 -25.73 -2.80 18.11
C TRP A 108 -26.10 -1.69 17.13
N ASP A 109 -27.08 -0.90 17.53
CA ASP A 109 -27.62 0.20 16.76
C ASP A 109 -26.56 1.30 16.64
N LEU A 110 -26.16 1.62 15.41
CA LEU A 110 -25.21 2.71 15.14
C LEU A 110 -25.77 4.06 15.64
N GLU A 111 -27.09 4.20 15.76
CA GLU A 111 -27.76 5.39 16.32
C GLU A 111 -27.63 5.47 17.85
N GLN A 112 -27.50 4.33 18.54
CA GLN A 112 -27.32 4.28 20.01
C GLN A 112 -25.84 4.41 20.44
N GLY A 113 -24.93 4.51 19.48
CA GLY A 113 -23.50 4.66 19.73
C GLY A 113 -22.83 3.36 20.17
N THR A 114 -21.52 3.44 20.43
CA THR A 114 -20.76 2.24 20.84
C THR A 114 -21.20 1.78 22.23
N PRO A 115 -21.40 0.46 22.44
CA PRO A 115 -21.54 -0.12 23.77
C PRO A 115 -20.45 0.31 24.76
N GLU A 116 -20.83 0.91 25.90
CA GLU A 116 -19.91 1.34 26.97
C GLU A 116 -19.01 0.22 27.50
N VAL A 117 -19.48 -1.03 27.43
CA VAL A 117 -18.73 -2.22 27.86
C VAL A 117 -17.44 -2.40 27.06
N PHE A 118 -17.37 -1.93 25.81
CA PHE A 118 -16.14 -2.02 25.01
C PHE A 118 -15.03 -1.16 25.61
N ASP A 119 -15.35 0.07 25.98
CA ASP A 119 -14.38 0.99 26.59
C ASP A 119 -14.05 0.61 28.04
N HIS A 120 -15.02 0.02 28.74
CA HIS A 120 -14.74 -0.60 30.04
C HIS A 120 -13.73 -1.74 29.93
N LEU A 121 -13.87 -2.64 28.96
CA LEU A 121 -12.91 -3.72 28.73
C LEU A 121 -11.51 -3.19 28.38
N CYS A 122 -11.39 -2.12 27.58
CA CYS A 122 -10.09 -1.47 27.33
C CYS A 122 -9.46 -0.91 28.62
N ARG A 123 -10.24 -0.27 29.49
CA ARG A 123 -9.77 0.22 30.79
C ARG A 123 -9.32 -0.93 31.71
N LEU A 124 -10.09 -2.02 31.76
CA LEU A 124 -9.71 -3.22 32.53
C LEU A 124 -8.42 -3.86 32.01
N ALA A 125 -8.22 -3.87 30.69
CA ALA A 125 -6.97 -4.34 30.09
C ALA A 125 -5.79 -3.46 30.51
N ALA A 126 -5.93 -2.12 30.46
CA ALA A 126 -4.89 -1.20 30.91
C ALA A 126 -4.55 -1.41 32.40
N GLN A 127 -5.57 -1.58 33.26
CA GLN A 127 -5.37 -1.86 34.69
C GLN A 127 -4.68 -3.20 34.93
N GLY A 128 -5.12 -4.27 34.25
CA GLY A 128 -4.52 -5.60 34.38
C GLY A 128 -3.09 -5.68 33.87
N LEU A 129 -2.75 -4.91 32.84
CA LEU A 129 -1.36 -4.78 32.35
C LEU A 129 -0.46 -4.07 33.36
N ARG A 130 -0.97 -3.05 34.05
CA ARG A 130 -0.25 -2.32 35.11
C ARG A 130 -0.02 -3.13 36.37
N ASP A 131 -0.97 -4.00 36.73
CA ASP A 131 -0.90 -4.81 37.93
C ASP A 131 0.05 -6.01 37.72
N PRO A 132 1.24 -6.03 38.36
CA PRO A 132 2.17 -7.14 38.23
C PRO A 132 1.67 -8.42 38.89
N GLN A 133 0.67 -8.35 39.77
CA GLN A 133 0.07 -9.52 40.43
C GLN A 133 -0.99 -10.20 39.57
N GLN A 134 -1.36 -9.60 38.43
CA GLN A 134 -2.34 -10.17 37.54
C GLN A 134 -1.68 -11.05 36.48
N ASP A 135 -1.38 -12.30 36.84
CA ASP A 135 -0.67 -13.28 36.00
C ASP A 135 -1.33 -13.51 34.62
N ALA A 136 -2.64 -13.27 34.50
CA ALA A 136 -3.37 -13.42 33.24
C ALA A 136 -2.81 -12.52 32.11
N PHE A 137 -2.18 -11.39 32.44
CA PHE A 137 -1.59 -10.46 31.48
C PHE A 137 -0.09 -10.64 31.23
N ASP A 138 0.58 -11.59 31.90
CA ASP A 138 2.03 -11.81 31.77
C ASP A 138 2.47 -12.11 30.34
N ALA A 139 1.67 -12.91 29.62
CA ALA A 139 1.93 -13.22 28.21
C ALA A 139 1.96 -11.97 27.33
N THR A 140 1.11 -10.98 27.63
CA THR A 140 1.09 -9.70 26.93
C THR A 140 2.28 -8.82 27.34
N ARG A 141 2.60 -8.75 28.65
CA ARG A 141 3.77 -8.02 29.16
C ARG A 141 5.08 -8.52 28.53
N GLY A 142 5.21 -9.83 28.35
CA GLY A 142 6.37 -10.47 27.71
C GLY A 142 6.57 -10.13 26.23
N LEU A 143 5.62 -9.46 25.56
CA LEU A 143 5.76 -9.03 24.16
C LEU A 143 6.52 -7.70 24.01
N GLY A 144 6.75 -6.96 25.10
CA GLY A 144 7.36 -5.62 25.07
C GLY A 144 6.34 -4.49 24.86
N GLU A 145 6.82 -3.24 24.94
CA GLU A 145 6.02 -2.01 24.72
C GLU A 145 4.74 -1.89 25.55
N THR A 146 4.72 -2.53 26.74
CA THR A 146 3.54 -2.59 27.60
C THR A 146 3.02 -1.21 27.99
N GLU A 147 3.90 -0.28 28.35
CA GLU A 147 3.51 1.09 28.71
C GLU A 147 2.81 1.82 27.55
N GLU A 148 3.31 1.66 26.33
CA GLU A 148 2.70 2.29 25.15
C GLU A 148 1.32 1.70 24.87
N LEU A 149 1.18 0.38 24.99
CA LEU A 149 -0.11 -0.31 24.86
C LEU A 149 -1.11 0.14 25.93
N ILE A 150 -0.69 0.23 27.19
CA ILE A 150 -1.52 0.72 28.30
C ILE A 150 -2.07 2.10 27.95
N HIS A 151 -1.21 3.01 27.53
CA HIS A 151 -1.68 4.35 27.23
C HIS A 151 -2.60 4.43 26.00
N CYS A 152 -2.38 3.61 24.97
CA CYS A 152 -3.32 3.49 23.86
C CYS A 152 -4.69 2.96 24.32
N LEU A 153 -4.70 1.99 25.25
CA LEU A 153 -5.94 1.45 25.83
C LEU A 153 -6.71 2.49 26.66
N GLU A 154 -6.03 3.40 27.35
CA GLU A 154 -6.67 4.45 28.14
C GLU A 154 -7.42 5.47 27.29
N ILE A 155 -6.85 5.87 26.15
CA ILE A 155 -7.49 6.83 25.22
C ILE A 155 -8.36 6.15 24.16
N SER A 156 -8.54 4.82 24.22
CA SER A 156 -9.28 4.06 23.21
C SER A 156 -10.72 4.53 23.03
N HIS A 157 -11.38 5.00 24.09
CA HIS A 157 -12.73 5.55 24.02
C HIS A 157 -12.81 6.82 23.15
N ILE A 158 -11.82 7.72 23.28
CA ILE A 158 -11.71 8.96 22.48
C ILE A 158 -11.49 8.60 21.01
N VAL A 159 -10.56 7.68 20.75
CA VAL A 159 -10.26 7.21 19.39
C VAL A 159 -11.53 6.63 18.78
N ARG A 160 -12.23 5.76 19.51
CA ARG A 160 -13.45 5.12 19.03
C ARG A 160 -14.54 6.11 18.67
N GLU A 161 -14.75 7.14 19.47
CA GLU A 161 -15.72 8.20 19.18
C GLU A 161 -15.31 9.04 17.94
N ALA A 162 -14.02 9.16 17.68
CA ALA A 162 -13.47 9.85 16.52
C ALA A 162 -13.54 9.02 15.22
N LEU A 163 -13.48 7.68 15.30
CA LEU A 163 -13.41 6.80 14.11
C LEU A 163 -14.54 7.02 13.09
N PRO A 164 -15.84 7.12 13.47
CA PRO A 164 -16.91 7.37 12.51
C PRO A 164 -16.77 8.70 11.76
N LYS A 165 -16.09 9.68 12.37
CA LYS A 165 -15.93 11.05 11.86
C LYS A 165 -14.65 11.21 11.01
N LEU A 166 -13.70 10.27 11.14
CA LEU A 166 -12.35 10.38 10.59
C LEU A 166 -12.32 10.54 9.06
N SER A 167 -13.17 9.80 8.33
CA SER A 167 -13.24 9.87 6.86
C SER A 167 -13.64 11.26 6.38
N GLU A 168 -14.56 11.93 7.08
CA GLU A 168 -14.97 13.30 6.79
C GLU A 168 -13.90 14.32 7.20
N TRP A 169 -13.24 14.09 8.33
CA TRP A 169 -12.14 14.95 8.80
C TRP A 169 -11.03 15.04 7.75
N VAL A 170 -10.63 13.92 7.15
CA VAL A 170 -9.57 13.93 6.12
C VAL A 170 -10.05 14.36 4.74
N SER A 171 -11.34 14.25 4.41
CA SER A 171 -11.83 14.54 3.04
C SER A 171 -12.46 15.93 2.89
N ARG A 172 -13.19 16.42 3.89
CA ARG A 172 -13.98 17.66 3.83
C ARG A 172 -13.91 18.43 5.15
N MET A 173 -12.72 18.85 5.59
CA MET A 173 -12.58 19.56 6.86
C MET A 173 -13.40 20.87 6.90
N SER A 174 -14.21 21.03 7.93
CA SER A 174 -15.02 22.24 8.22
C SER A 174 -14.69 22.79 9.61
N GLY A 175 -15.17 23.99 9.96
CA GLY A 175 -14.95 24.57 11.30
C GLY A 175 -15.53 23.72 12.43
N GLU A 176 -16.72 23.15 12.23
CA GLU A 176 -17.36 22.24 13.18
C GLU A 176 -16.57 20.92 13.35
N ARG A 177 -16.13 20.33 12.24
CA ARG A 177 -15.29 19.12 12.25
C ARG A 177 -13.94 19.38 12.94
N ALA A 178 -13.34 20.54 12.70
CA ALA A 178 -12.12 20.97 13.38
C ALA A 178 -12.34 21.15 14.89
N ALA A 179 -13.48 21.71 15.31
CA ALA A 179 -13.82 21.83 16.73
C ALA A 179 -13.97 20.46 17.40
N ALA A 180 -14.62 19.50 16.73
CA ALA A 180 -14.72 18.12 17.22
C ALA A 180 -13.35 17.43 17.34
N ALA A 181 -12.47 17.59 16.34
CA ALA A 181 -11.11 17.05 16.41
C ALA A 181 -10.27 17.69 17.53
N ARG A 182 -10.42 19.02 17.75
CA ARG A 182 -9.75 19.73 18.86
C ARG A 182 -10.24 19.28 20.22
N LEU A 183 -11.54 18.99 20.34
CA LEU A 183 -12.10 18.43 21.58
C LEU A 183 -11.47 17.07 21.87
N ALA A 184 -11.48 16.15 20.91
CA ALA A 184 -10.86 14.83 21.06
C ALA A 184 -9.36 14.92 21.43
N TYR A 185 -8.61 15.82 20.79
CA TYR A 185 -7.20 16.07 21.15
C TYR A 185 -7.05 16.57 22.58
N ARG A 186 -7.85 17.56 23.01
CA ARG A 186 -7.81 18.09 24.38
C ARG A 186 -8.18 17.02 25.41
N ASP A 187 -9.20 16.21 25.14
CA ASP A 187 -9.63 15.14 26.04
C ASP A 187 -8.51 14.10 26.22
N ALA A 188 -7.76 13.80 25.14
CA ALA A 188 -6.60 12.92 25.23
C ALA A 188 -5.49 13.57 26.09
N CYS A 189 -5.21 14.86 25.89
CA CYS A 189 -4.22 15.61 26.66
C CYS A 189 -4.59 15.76 28.15
N VAL A 190 -5.89 15.78 28.49
CA VAL A 190 -6.37 15.77 29.89
C VAL A 190 -6.02 14.46 30.60
N ILE A 191 -6.05 13.33 29.88
CA ILE A 191 -5.62 12.04 30.43
C ILE A 191 -4.11 12.05 30.66
N ARG A 192 -3.35 12.56 29.69
CA ARG A 192 -1.88 12.70 29.78
C ARG A 192 -1.40 13.72 28.76
N GLU A 193 -0.49 14.62 29.16
CA GLU A 193 -0.06 15.77 28.35
C GLU A 193 0.35 15.41 26.91
N ASP A 194 1.13 14.35 26.75
CA ASP A 194 1.68 13.87 25.47
C ASP A 194 0.82 12.77 24.80
N SER A 195 -0.43 12.57 25.23
CA SER A 195 -1.39 11.67 24.55
C SER A 195 -1.97 12.28 23.26
N GLY A 196 -1.78 13.57 23.02
CA GLY A 196 -2.21 14.24 21.80
C GLY A 196 -1.58 13.64 20.53
N ALA A 197 -0.25 13.48 20.52
CA ALA A 197 0.46 12.81 19.44
C ALA A 197 0.01 11.34 19.28
N ARG A 198 -0.19 10.62 20.39
CA ARG A 198 -0.67 9.22 20.37
C ARG A 198 -2.06 9.09 19.75
N LEU A 199 -2.99 9.99 20.06
CA LEU A 199 -4.30 10.03 19.43
C LEU A 199 -4.17 10.09 17.90
N PHE A 200 -3.29 10.95 17.39
CA PHE A 200 -3.07 11.06 15.94
C PHE A 200 -2.43 9.80 15.35
N ASP A 201 -1.50 9.14 16.04
CA ASP A 201 -0.93 7.87 15.57
C ASP A 201 -1.98 6.76 15.51
N MET A 202 -2.85 6.66 16.52
CA MET A 202 -3.96 5.73 16.53
C MET A 202 -4.92 6.01 15.37
N LEU A 203 -5.35 7.25 15.16
CA LEU A 203 -6.23 7.62 14.04
C LEU A 203 -5.56 7.40 12.67
N ALA A 204 -4.28 7.75 12.53
CA ALA A 204 -3.53 7.52 11.30
C ALA A 204 -3.46 6.02 10.95
N ALA A 205 -3.48 5.14 11.96
CA ALA A 205 -3.51 3.70 11.74
C ALA A 205 -4.77 3.20 11.03
N HIS A 206 -5.87 3.95 11.10
CA HIS A 206 -7.13 3.62 10.42
C HIS A 206 -7.24 4.24 9.01
N LEU A 207 -6.25 5.02 8.56
CA LEU A 207 -6.27 5.65 7.24
C LEU A 207 -5.59 4.74 6.20
N PRO A 208 -6.13 4.65 4.96
CA PRO A 208 -5.43 3.98 3.85
C PRO A 208 -4.10 4.64 3.51
N GLU A 209 -4.04 5.97 3.70
CA GLU A 209 -2.87 6.81 3.52
C GLU A 209 -2.66 7.59 4.83
N ASP A 210 -1.78 7.07 5.69
CA ASP A 210 -1.52 7.59 7.03
C ASP A 210 -1.14 9.07 7.05
N TRP A 211 -0.38 9.54 6.06
CA TRP A 211 0.06 10.94 5.92
C TRP A 211 -1.09 11.94 5.78
N ARG A 212 -2.32 11.49 5.43
CA ARG A 212 -3.51 12.36 5.44
C ARG A 212 -3.90 12.83 6.83
N ILE A 213 -3.37 12.22 7.89
CA ILE A 213 -3.56 12.70 9.26
C ILE A 213 -3.05 14.13 9.45
N LEU A 214 -2.11 14.60 8.61
CA LEU A 214 -1.61 15.98 8.63
C LEU A 214 -2.75 17.01 8.49
N ARG A 215 -3.85 16.68 7.80
CA ARG A 215 -5.04 17.55 7.71
C ARG A 215 -5.71 17.76 9.06
N VAL A 216 -5.82 16.68 9.84
CA VAL A 216 -6.43 16.69 11.16
C VAL A 216 -5.52 17.44 12.12
N ILE A 217 -4.21 17.15 12.10
CA ILE A 217 -3.20 17.87 12.89
C ILE A 217 -3.26 19.37 12.58
N SER A 218 -3.27 19.73 11.30
CA SER A 218 -3.37 21.13 10.87
C SER A 218 -4.62 21.82 11.40
N ALA A 219 -5.78 21.17 11.30
CA ALA A 219 -7.03 21.72 11.83
C ALA A 219 -6.98 21.88 13.34
N VAL A 220 -6.46 20.90 14.07
CA VAL A 220 -6.35 20.94 15.53
C VAL A 220 -5.44 22.09 15.98
N MET A 221 -4.30 22.24 15.32
CA MET A 221 -3.29 23.25 15.63
C MET A 221 -3.54 24.62 14.94
N ASP A 222 -4.72 24.80 14.33
CA ASP A 222 -5.16 26.03 13.65
C ASP A 222 -4.21 26.53 12.54
N ARG A 223 -3.86 25.63 11.62
CA ARG A 223 -2.96 25.85 10.47
C ARG A 223 -1.59 26.41 10.90
N PRO A 224 -0.83 25.62 11.67
CA PRO A 224 0.46 26.04 12.16
C PRO A 224 1.48 26.19 11.01
N ASN A 225 2.49 27.02 11.25
CA ASN A 225 3.65 27.08 10.36
C ASN A 225 4.60 25.89 10.60
N ASP A 226 5.45 25.62 9.60
CA ASP A 226 6.38 24.48 9.63
C ASP A 226 7.41 24.57 10.76
N ARG A 227 7.85 25.77 11.15
CA ARG A 227 8.79 25.96 12.27
C ARG A 227 8.20 25.50 13.59
N TYR A 228 6.95 25.86 13.86
CA TYR A 228 6.24 25.47 15.08
C TYR A 228 6.01 23.95 15.11
N LEU A 229 5.52 23.37 14.01
CA LEU A 229 5.28 21.92 13.95
C LEU A 229 6.58 21.12 14.12
N ALA A 230 7.67 21.55 13.49
CA ALA A 230 8.95 20.89 13.57
C ALA A 230 9.54 20.87 14.99
N SER A 231 9.15 21.81 15.86
CA SER A 231 9.58 21.86 17.26
C SER A 231 8.57 21.25 18.24
N SER A 232 7.46 20.70 17.75
CA SER A 232 6.38 20.17 18.57
C SER A 232 6.43 18.65 18.69
N GLU A 233 5.60 18.09 19.58
CA GLU A 233 5.41 16.65 19.75
C GLU A 233 4.92 15.94 18.46
N VAL A 234 4.23 16.65 17.57
CA VAL A 234 3.73 16.11 16.30
C VAL A 234 4.75 16.24 15.15
N SER A 235 5.97 16.70 15.42
CA SER A 235 7.05 16.78 14.42
C SER A 235 7.33 15.45 13.74
N SER A 236 7.20 14.34 14.48
CA SER A 236 7.40 12.97 13.99
C SER A 236 6.50 12.60 12.81
N PHE A 237 5.29 13.17 12.71
CA PHE A 237 4.38 12.94 11.58
C PHE A 237 4.94 13.57 10.30
N GLY A 238 5.40 14.83 10.39
CA GLY A 238 6.04 15.50 9.26
C GLY A 238 7.33 14.80 8.83
N GLU A 239 8.19 14.45 9.79
CA GLU A 239 9.46 13.77 9.53
C GLU A 239 9.27 12.40 8.86
N ARG A 240 8.26 11.62 9.26
CA ARG A 240 7.93 10.34 8.63
C ARG A 240 7.55 10.50 7.16
N VAL A 241 6.73 11.50 6.83
CA VAL A 241 6.35 11.77 5.43
C VAL A 241 7.58 12.20 4.61
N LEU A 242 8.43 13.07 5.16
CA LEU A 242 9.63 13.53 4.47
C LEU A 242 10.68 12.41 4.30
N ALA A 243 10.75 11.45 5.22
CA ALA A 243 11.61 10.29 5.12
C ALA A 243 11.09 9.29 4.06
N ASP A 244 9.78 9.07 4.01
CA ASP A 244 9.16 8.21 3.00
C ASP A 244 9.26 8.79 1.58
N ILE A 245 9.17 10.12 1.44
CA ILE A 245 9.46 10.81 0.16
C ILE A 245 10.90 10.53 -0.28
N ASP A 246 11.88 10.66 0.62
CA ASP A 246 13.29 10.43 0.30
C ASP A 246 13.54 8.96 -0.12
N ALA A 247 13.00 8.01 0.65
CA ALA A 247 13.09 6.59 0.33
C ALA A 247 12.44 6.26 -1.03
N SER A 248 11.29 6.88 -1.34
CA SER A 248 10.60 6.72 -2.62
C SER A 248 11.40 7.28 -3.79
N ILE A 249 12.02 8.46 -3.64
CA ILE A 249 12.91 9.04 -4.65
C ILE A 249 14.13 8.15 -4.90
N ASN A 250 14.72 7.59 -3.83
CA ASN A 250 15.84 6.65 -3.94
C ASN A 250 15.42 5.37 -4.69
N LEU A 251 14.24 4.81 -4.40
CA LEU A 251 13.69 3.67 -5.15
C LEU A 251 13.53 3.98 -6.64
N ILE A 252 12.97 5.15 -6.98
CA ILE A 252 12.78 5.56 -8.39
C ILE A 252 14.12 5.69 -9.11
N ARG A 253 15.14 6.25 -8.45
CA ARG A 253 16.46 6.43 -9.03
C ARG A 253 17.17 5.09 -9.28
N ASP A 254 17.08 4.19 -8.30
CA ASP A 254 18.01 3.05 -8.20
C ASP A 254 17.37 1.69 -8.53
N PHE A 255 16.09 1.64 -8.91
CA PHE A 255 15.44 0.35 -9.18
C PHE A 255 16.12 -0.44 -10.30
N ASP A 256 16.15 -1.76 -10.13
CA ASP A 256 16.82 -2.68 -11.04
C ASP A 256 15.84 -3.19 -12.12
N LEU A 257 16.18 -2.98 -13.39
CA LEU A 257 15.38 -3.45 -14.52
C LEU A 257 15.41 -4.98 -14.66
N ASP A 258 16.46 -5.63 -14.16
CA ASP A 258 16.60 -7.09 -14.23
C ASP A 258 15.64 -7.81 -13.27
N LYS A 259 15.13 -7.10 -12.25
CA LYS A 259 14.08 -7.59 -11.34
C LYS A 259 12.67 -7.51 -11.95
N GLY A 260 12.56 -7.06 -13.19
CA GLY A 260 11.37 -7.12 -14.01
C GLY A 260 10.27 -6.12 -13.64
N VAL A 261 9.09 -6.35 -14.21
CA VAL A 261 7.96 -5.41 -14.23
C VAL A 261 7.43 -5.05 -12.84
N LYS A 262 7.51 -5.96 -11.86
CA LYS A 262 6.99 -5.72 -10.51
C LYS A 262 7.67 -4.51 -9.87
N LEU A 263 9.00 -4.46 -9.91
CA LEU A 263 9.77 -3.37 -9.32
C LEU A 263 9.56 -2.05 -10.09
N SER A 264 9.39 -2.11 -11.41
CA SER A 264 9.02 -0.94 -12.21
C SER A 264 7.67 -0.35 -11.82
N ARG A 265 6.66 -1.20 -11.55
CA ARG A 265 5.35 -0.73 -11.07
C ARG A 265 5.47 -0.14 -9.68
N GLU A 266 6.22 -0.76 -8.79
CA GLU A 266 6.49 -0.24 -7.44
C GLU A 266 7.17 1.14 -7.50
N ALA A 267 8.17 1.33 -8.37
CA ALA A 267 8.83 2.61 -8.56
C ALA A 267 7.89 3.68 -9.15
N ALA A 268 7.03 3.34 -10.11
CA ALA A 268 6.06 4.29 -10.66
C ALA A 268 4.99 4.67 -9.61
N MET A 269 4.52 3.71 -8.81
CA MET A 269 3.60 3.97 -7.69
C MET A 269 4.27 4.84 -6.61
N ALA A 270 5.57 4.65 -6.35
CA ALA A 270 6.35 5.52 -5.48
C ALA A 270 6.38 6.96 -6.01
N ALA A 271 6.52 7.17 -7.32
CA ALA A 271 6.47 8.51 -7.91
C ALA A 271 5.09 9.17 -7.73
N GLN A 272 4.01 8.40 -7.92
CA GLN A 272 2.66 8.88 -7.65
C GLN A 272 2.47 9.22 -6.15
N ARG A 273 2.97 8.37 -5.25
CA ARG A 273 2.92 8.57 -3.80
C ARG A 273 3.61 9.86 -3.39
N VAL A 274 4.83 10.10 -3.87
CA VAL A 274 5.57 11.35 -3.60
C VAL A 274 4.77 12.57 -4.06
N SER A 275 4.19 12.53 -5.26
CA SER A 275 3.35 13.63 -5.77
C SER A 275 2.18 13.94 -4.83
N LEU A 276 1.50 12.89 -4.33
CA LEU A 276 0.38 13.03 -3.40
C LEU A 276 0.84 13.54 -2.03
N GLN A 277 1.92 13.00 -1.48
CA GLN A 277 2.47 13.41 -0.19
C GLN A 277 2.95 14.86 -0.18
N VAL A 278 3.66 15.29 -1.23
CA VAL A 278 4.11 16.68 -1.37
C VAL A 278 2.90 17.61 -1.41
N THR A 279 1.87 17.28 -2.21
CA THR A 279 0.64 18.07 -2.28
C THR A 279 -0.06 18.13 -0.92
N GLU A 280 -0.17 16.99 -0.25
CA GLU A 280 -0.79 16.89 1.08
C GLU A 280 -0.08 17.76 2.11
N PHE A 281 1.25 17.69 2.12
CA PHE A 281 2.09 18.43 3.07
C PHE A 281 1.94 19.94 2.87
N GLU A 282 1.93 20.41 1.62
CA GLU A 282 1.77 21.83 1.28
C GLU A 282 0.36 22.37 1.55
N GLN A 283 -0.67 21.52 1.47
CA GLN A 283 -2.04 21.89 1.80
C GLN A 283 -2.30 21.89 3.31
N SER A 284 -1.63 21.01 4.04
CA SER A 284 -1.83 20.83 5.47
C SER A 284 -0.97 21.79 6.31
N VAL A 285 0.22 22.19 5.87
CA VAL A 285 1.13 23.00 6.69
C VAL A 285 1.42 24.32 6.00
N ASN A 286 1.46 25.42 6.77
CA ASN A 286 1.94 26.70 6.24
C ASN A 286 3.47 26.67 6.12
N ILE A 287 3.96 26.31 4.93
CA ILE A 287 5.39 26.10 4.65
C ILE A 287 6.12 27.42 4.40
N ALA A 288 7.11 27.72 5.25
CA ALA A 288 8.07 28.78 4.97
C ALA A 288 9.16 28.28 4.01
N LYS A 289 9.49 29.05 2.97
CA LYS A 289 10.53 28.69 1.98
C LYS A 289 11.89 28.40 2.63
N ASP A 290 12.22 29.12 3.69
CA ASP A 290 13.48 28.99 4.43
C ASP A 290 13.36 28.12 5.69
N GLY A 291 12.18 27.54 5.95
CA GLY A 291 11.87 26.72 7.12
C GLY A 291 12.46 25.30 7.05
N PRO A 292 12.37 24.55 8.17
CA PRO A 292 12.98 23.23 8.30
C PRO A 292 12.46 22.23 7.28
N TRP A 293 11.18 22.33 6.90
CA TRP A 293 10.55 21.42 5.95
C TRP A 293 10.46 22.02 4.54
N GLY A 294 10.26 23.34 4.41
CA GLY A 294 10.14 23.98 3.09
C GLY A 294 11.35 23.81 2.18
N ARG A 295 12.57 23.90 2.73
CA ARG A 295 13.79 23.65 1.94
C ARG A 295 13.87 22.21 1.44
N ARG A 296 13.45 21.24 2.25
CA ARG A 296 13.46 19.82 1.91
C ARG A 296 12.41 19.51 0.84
N LEU A 297 11.19 20.02 0.98
CA LEU A 297 10.12 19.86 -0.02
C LEU A 297 10.51 20.44 -1.38
N ALA A 298 11.09 21.64 -1.40
CA ALA A 298 11.59 22.25 -2.65
C ALA A 298 12.66 21.37 -3.31
N LYS A 299 13.59 20.82 -2.52
CA LYS A 299 14.60 19.88 -3.01
C LYS A 299 13.97 18.59 -3.55
N TYR A 300 13.02 18.00 -2.84
CA TYR A 300 12.34 16.77 -3.26
C TYR A 300 11.58 16.94 -4.57
N LYS A 301 10.89 18.07 -4.79
CA LYS A 301 10.22 18.39 -6.07
C LYS A 301 11.19 18.37 -7.26
N GLN A 302 12.41 18.88 -7.06
CA GLN A 302 13.45 18.82 -8.09
C GLN A 302 14.00 17.40 -8.25
N GLN A 303 14.26 16.69 -7.15
CA GLN A 303 14.88 15.37 -7.16
C GLN A 303 13.98 14.29 -7.77
N ILE A 304 12.65 14.32 -7.52
CA ILE A 304 11.74 13.36 -8.16
C ILE A 304 11.74 13.53 -9.68
N ALA A 305 11.68 14.77 -10.18
CA ALA A 305 11.74 15.03 -11.61
C ALA A 305 13.05 14.51 -12.20
N GLN A 306 14.20 14.83 -11.58
CA GLN A 306 15.50 14.34 -12.02
C GLN A 306 15.61 12.81 -12.00
N ALA A 307 15.12 12.15 -10.95
CA ALA A 307 15.16 10.69 -10.84
C ALA A 307 14.31 10.04 -11.94
N VAL A 308 13.10 10.53 -12.17
CA VAL A 308 12.21 10.02 -13.23
C VAL A 308 12.82 10.26 -14.61
N GLU A 309 13.34 11.46 -14.90
CA GLU A 309 13.97 11.78 -16.16
C GLU A 309 15.21 10.93 -16.45
N LEU A 310 16.05 10.69 -15.43
CA LEU A 310 17.21 9.80 -15.53
C LEU A 310 16.78 8.41 -15.99
N ARG A 311 15.72 7.84 -15.39
CA ARG A 311 15.20 6.53 -15.80
C ARG A 311 14.59 6.54 -17.20
N MET A 312 13.79 7.56 -17.53
CA MET A 312 13.23 7.67 -18.89
C MET A 312 14.32 7.78 -19.96
N SER A 313 15.45 8.43 -19.65
CA SER A 313 16.56 8.57 -20.59
C SER A 313 17.20 7.24 -21.00
N THR A 314 17.08 6.20 -20.17
CA THR A 314 17.61 4.86 -20.51
C THR A 314 16.68 4.05 -21.41
N ALA A 315 15.41 4.46 -21.57
CA ALA A 315 14.41 3.69 -22.31
C ALA A 315 14.78 3.46 -23.78
N ASP A 316 15.37 4.46 -24.44
CA ASP A 316 15.83 4.32 -25.83
C ASP A 316 16.95 3.29 -25.97
N ARG A 317 17.86 3.21 -24.99
CA ARG A 317 18.93 2.21 -24.97
C ARG A 317 18.37 0.81 -24.76
N GLU A 318 17.54 0.61 -23.74
CA GLU A 318 16.92 -0.69 -23.46
C GLU A 318 16.08 -1.19 -24.64
N LEU A 319 15.32 -0.29 -25.27
CA LEU A 319 14.56 -0.61 -26.48
C LEU A 319 15.47 -0.95 -27.67
N SER A 320 16.63 -0.28 -27.80
CA SER A 320 17.62 -0.56 -28.84
C SER A 320 18.26 -1.93 -28.69
N GLU A 321 18.54 -2.34 -27.46
CA GLU A 321 19.14 -3.63 -27.15
C GLU A 321 18.13 -4.78 -27.38
N ALA A 322 16.86 -4.57 -27.00
CA ALA A 322 15.79 -5.55 -27.23
C ALA A 322 15.39 -5.69 -28.72
N LEU A 323 15.51 -4.61 -29.51
CA LEU A 323 15.19 -4.58 -30.94
C LEU A 323 16.44 -4.23 -31.78
N PRO A 324 17.35 -5.21 -31.97
CA PRO A 324 18.65 -4.95 -32.56
C PRO A 324 18.55 -4.64 -34.06
N THR A 325 19.36 -3.69 -34.52
CA THR A 325 19.50 -3.35 -35.94
C THR A 325 20.90 -3.66 -36.46
N LYS A 326 21.02 -3.91 -37.76
CA LYS A 326 22.29 -4.05 -38.49
C LYS A 326 22.49 -2.85 -39.42
N PRO A 327 23.73 -2.35 -39.59
CA PRO A 327 23.99 -1.26 -40.52
C PRO A 327 23.77 -1.70 -41.97
N ILE A 328 23.18 -0.83 -42.78
CA ILE A 328 23.16 -1.00 -44.24
C ILE A 328 24.54 -0.60 -44.76
N SER A 329 25.42 -1.56 -45.01
CA SER A 329 26.66 -1.29 -45.73
C SER A 329 26.44 -1.59 -47.21
N ILE A 330 26.42 -0.54 -48.04
CA ILE A 330 27.04 -0.41 -49.38
C ILE A 330 26.75 1.06 -49.79
N LEU A 331 27.77 1.93 -49.82
CA LEU A 331 27.74 3.29 -50.41
C LEU A 331 26.94 4.45 -49.76
N GLY A 332 26.53 4.38 -48.48
CA GLY A 332 25.80 5.48 -47.80
C GLY A 332 26.61 6.18 -46.70
N LYS A 333 26.68 7.50 -46.73
CA LYS A 333 27.29 8.41 -45.74
C LYS A 333 27.06 7.97 -44.27
N LYS A 334 28.04 8.25 -43.38
CA LYS A 334 27.90 8.20 -41.91
C LYS A 334 26.50 8.71 -41.51
N GLY A 335 25.61 7.83 -41.04
CA GLY A 335 24.23 8.16 -40.67
C GLY A 335 23.12 7.34 -41.33
N GLY A 336 23.41 6.33 -42.15
CA GLY A 336 22.39 5.45 -42.73
C GLY A 336 21.57 4.70 -41.67
N LYS A 337 20.23 4.69 -41.81
CA LYS A 337 19.30 3.93 -40.96
C LYS A 337 19.65 2.44 -41.02
N GLY A 338 19.79 1.78 -39.86
CA GLY A 338 19.99 0.33 -39.81
C GLY A 338 18.68 -0.42 -40.01
N VAL A 339 18.73 -1.63 -40.55
CA VAL A 339 17.57 -2.53 -40.73
C VAL A 339 17.49 -3.51 -39.57
N ALA A 340 16.32 -4.08 -39.28
CA ALA A 340 16.16 -5.11 -38.26
C ALA A 340 17.17 -6.28 -38.41
N LYS A 341 17.76 -6.70 -37.29
CA LYS A 341 18.68 -7.84 -37.23
C LYS A 341 17.93 -9.10 -36.84
N LEU A 342 17.53 -9.86 -37.86
CA LEU A 342 16.74 -11.09 -37.73
C LEU A 342 17.60 -12.34 -37.91
N SER A 343 18.73 -12.42 -37.18
CA SER A 343 19.71 -13.52 -37.30
C SER A 343 19.75 -14.46 -36.09
N ALA A 344 19.07 -14.08 -35.00
CA ALA A 344 19.02 -14.81 -33.75
C ALA A 344 17.64 -14.57 -33.10
N PRO A 345 17.16 -15.50 -32.25
CA PRO A 345 15.96 -15.27 -31.48
C PRO A 345 16.11 -14.05 -30.55
N PRO A 346 14.99 -13.38 -30.21
CA PRO A 346 15.00 -12.30 -29.24
C PRO A 346 15.58 -12.75 -27.90
N ASP A 347 16.44 -11.92 -27.31
CA ASP A 347 16.96 -12.16 -25.98
C ASP A 347 15.90 -11.82 -24.92
N GLU A 348 15.40 -12.84 -24.21
CA GLU A 348 14.37 -12.67 -23.19
C GLU A 348 14.77 -11.69 -22.08
N ALA A 349 16.06 -11.63 -21.71
CA ALA A 349 16.51 -10.71 -20.66
C ALA A 349 16.41 -9.26 -21.15
N LEU A 350 16.84 -8.98 -22.38
CA LEU A 350 16.75 -7.64 -22.98
C LEU A 350 15.29 -7.22 -23.18
N VAL A 351 14.45 -8.14 -23.64
CA VAL A 351 13.00 -7.91 -23.77
C VAL A 351 12.38 -7.58 -22.41
N ARG A 352 12.70 -8.36 -21.36
CA ARG A 352 12.19 -8.09 -20.00
C ARG A 352 12.59 -6.71 -19.48
N ARG A 353 13.84 -6.28 -19.71
CA ARG A 353 14.32 -4.95 -19.29
C ARG A 353 13.61 -3.84 -20.05
N ALA A 354 13.44 -3.98 -21.36
CA ALA A 354 12.68 -3.03 -22.18
C ALA A 354 11.21 -2.95 -21.74
N THR A 355 10.54 -4.09 -21.50
CA THR A 355 9.19 -4.11 -20.93
C THR A 355 9.14 -3.40 -19.57
N ALA A 356 10.11 -3.69 -18.69
CA ALA A 356 10.18 -3.10 -17.36
C ALA A 356 10.26 -1.56 -17.41
N ILE A 357 11.10 -0.97 -18.28
CA ILE A 357 11.18 0.49 -18.38
C ILE A 357 9.94 1.10 -19.05
N LEU A 358 9.33 0.43 -20.03
CA LEU A 358 8.11 0.91 -20.67
C LEU A 358 6.90 0.91 -19.72
N VAL A 359 6.75 -0.14 -18.90
CA VAL A 359 5.72 -0.20 -17.86
C VAL A 359 5.89 0.93 -16.85
N PHE A 360 7.13 1.24 -16.45
CA PHE A 360 7.41 2.37 -15.58
C PHE A 360 6.90 3.68 -16.21
N ILE A 361 7.24 3.96 -17.47
CA ILE A 361 6.81 5.18 -18.19
C ILE A 361 5.28 5.26 -18.34
N GLU A 362 4.64 4.12 -18.64
CA GLU A 362 3.19 4.00 -18.73
C GLU A 362 2.52 4.45 -17.42
N HIS A 363 2.96 3.89 -16.28
CA HIS A 363 2.37 4.12 -14.96
C HIS A 363 2.66 5.51 -14.38
N LEU A 364 3.59 6.28 -14.96
CA LEU A 364 3.80 7.68 -14.56
C LEU A 364 2.71 8.65 -15.04
N ARG A 365 1.81 8.22 -15.93
CA ARG A 365 0.77 9.07 -16.52
C ARG A 365 -0.04 9.89 -15.47
N PRO A 366 -0.49 9.32 -14.33
CA PRO A 366 -1.35 10.05 -13.39
C PRO A 366 -0.70 11.25 -12.71
N CYS A 367 0.63 11.24 -12.52
CA CYS A 367 1.36 12.26 -11.76
C CYS A 367 2.28 13.15 -12.63
N ALA A 368 2.47 12.82 -13.91
CA ALA A 368 3.49 13.45 -14.75
C ALA A 368 3.34 14.97 -14.91
N THR A 369 2.13 15.48 -15.09
CA THR A 369 1.89 16.92 -15.28
C THR A 369 2.20 17.72 -14.01
N GLN A 370 1.78 17.22 -12.85
CA GLN A 370 1.92 17.93 -11.58
C GLN A 370 3.34 17.86 -11.01
N SER A 371 4.10 16.82 -11.39
CA SER A 371 5.45 16.57 -10.87
C SER A 371 6.59 17.09 -11.76
N GLY A 372 6.28 17.90 -12.77
CA GLY A 372 7.29 18.65 -13.54
C GLY A 372 8.01 17.90 -14.67
N TYR A 373 7.78 16.59 -14.84
CA TYR A 373 8.40 15.76 -15.90
C TYR A 373 7.45 15.41 -17.06
N GLY A 374 6.25 16.00 -17.11
CA GLY A 374 5.24 15.72 -18.14
C GLY A 374 5.72 15.96 -19.57
N SER A 375 6.44 17.06 -19.82
CA SER A 375 7.01 17.35 -21.14
C SER A 375 8.08 16.32 -21.55
N THR A 376 8.97 15.96 -20.63
CA THR A 376 10.02 14.98 -20.86
C THR A 376 9.44 13.59 -21.15
N ARG A 377 8.37 13.20 -20.44
CA ARG A 377 7.63 11.97 -20.71
C ARG A 377 7.03 11.96 -22.12
N ALA A 378 6.37 13.04 -22.53
CA ALA A 378 5.78 13.15 -23.86
C ALA A 378 6.82 13.02 -24.98
N LYS A 379 7.94 13.75 -24.87
CA LYS A 379 9.06 13.67 -25.83
C LYS A 379 9.70 12.29 -25.88
N THR A 380 9.84 11.64 -24.73
CA THR A 380 10.36 10.27 -24.64
C THR A 380 9.45 9.30 -25.38
N LEU A 381 8.13 9.35 -25.13
CA LEU A 381 7.16 8.49 -25.82
C LEU A 381 7.14 8.73 -27.33
N GLU A 382 7.20 9.99 -27.78
CA GLU A 382 7.29 10.32 -29.21
C GLU A 382 8.53 9.68 -29.86
N LYS A 383 9.70 9.83 -29.23
CA LYS A 383 10.95 9.22 -29.70
C LYS A 383 10.86 7.69 -29.76
N LEU A 384 10.36 7.05 -28.71
CA LEU A 384 10.21 5.58 -28.65
C LEU A 384 9.22 5.08 -29.71
N ASN A 385 8.11 5.79 -29.91
CA ASN A 385 7.11 5.45 -30.92
C ASN A 385 7.66 5.55 -32.34
N ASN A 386 8.39 6.62 -32.67
CA ASN A 386 9.02 6.77 -33.98
C ASN A 386 10.01 5.64 -34.28
N ARG A 387 10.73 5.17 -33.26
CA ARG A 387 11.65 4.04 -33.37
C ARG A 387 10.89 2.72 -33.58
N LEU A 388 9.85 2.47 -32.79
CA LEU A 388 9.02 1.27 -32.90
C LEU A 388 8.37 1.18 -34.28
N ASP A 389 7.79 2.27 -34.77
CA ASP A 389 7.18 2.32 -36.10
C ASP A 389 8.20 1.97 -37.18
N GLN A 390 9.38 2.60 -37.17
CA GLN A 390 10.45 2.30 -38.14
C GLN A 390 10.87 0.83 -38.07
N TYR A 391 11.09 0.28 -36.87
CA TYR A 391 11.49 -1.12 -36.71
C TYR A 391 10.41 -2.08 -37.19
N ILE A 392 9.14 -1.80 -36.90
CA ILE A 392 7.99 -2.61 -37.35
C ILE A 392 7.93 -2.62 -38.88
N GLU A 393 8.07 -1.47 -39.55
CA GLU A 393 8.09 -1.43 -41.02
C GLU A 393 9.26 -2.23 -41.61
N ASP A 394 10.45 -2.15 -41.00
CA ASP A 394 11.63 -2.90 -41.45
C ASP A 394 11.43 -4.42 -41.32
N VAL A 395 10.84 -4.88 -40.21
CA VAL A 395 10.57 -6.32 -40.00
C VAL A 395 9.42 -6.80 -40.90
N LEU A 396 8.37 -6.00 -41.10
CA LEU A 396 7.28 -6.32 -42.03
C LEU A 396 7.79 -6.43 -43.47
N TYR A 397 8.74 -5.58 -43.87
CA TYR A 397 9.37 -5.66 -45.18
C TYR A 397 10.12 -6.99 -45.32
N ALA A 398 10.98 -7.33 -44.37
CA ALA A 398 11.75 -8.59 -44.38
C ALA A 398 10.85 -9.83 -44.37
N ALA A 399 9.72 -9.78 -43.63
CA ALA A 399 8.74 -10.86 -43.59
C ALA A 399 8.07 -11.10 -44.96
N ARG A 400 7.75 -10.04 -45.70
CA ARG A 400 7.07 -10.12 -47.01
C ARG A 400 8.00 -10.53 -48.15
N THR A 401 9.22 -10.02 -48.15
CA THR A 401 10.15 -10.25 -49.28
C THR A 401 10.99 -11.50 -49.09
N GLY A 402 11.09 -12.02 -47.85
CA GLY A 402 12.08 -13.02 -47.47
C GLY A 402 13.52 -12.48 -47.52
N GLU A 403 13.71 -11.22 -47.91
CA GLU A 403 15.02 -10.58 -47.97
C GLU A 403 15.32 -9.90 -46.64
N GLY A 404 16.36 -10.38 -45.95
CA GLY A 404 16.90 -9.70 -44.78
C GLY A 404 16.77 -10.44 -43.44
N GLY A 405 16.14 -11.62 -43.39
CA GLY A 405 16.01 -12.41 -42.17
C GLY A 405 15.15 -13.67 -42.28
N ASP A 406 15.11 -14.45 -41.19
CA ASP A 406 14.21 -15.59 -41.03
C ASP A 406 12.76 -15.12 -40.73
N PRO A 407 11.75 -15.51 -41.52
CA PRO A 407 10.34 -15.17 -41.28
C PRO A 407 9.80 -15.60 -39.90
N ALA A 408 10.28 -16.71 -39.35
CA ALA A 408 9.88 -17.16 -38.01
C ALA A 408 10.41 -16.22 -36.92
N LEU A 409 11.63 -15.68 -37.11
CA LEU A 409 12.19 -14.66 -36.23
C LEU A 409 11.48 -13.31 -36.41
N ALA A 410 11.09 -12.97 -37.64
CA ALA A 410 10.33 -11.76 -37.93
C ALA A 410 9.01 -11.73 -37.14
N GLN A 411 8.27 -12.84 -37.08
CA GLN A 411 7.05 -12.95 -36.27
C GLN A 411 7.32 -12.70 -34.78
N GLN A 412 8.35 -13.33 -34.20
CA GLN A 412 8.70 -13.17 -32.79
C GLN A 412 9.02 -11.70 -32.45
N TYR A 413 9.81 -11.03 -33.30
CA TYR A 413 10.13 -9.62 -33.12
C TYR A 413 8.93 -8.69 -33.32
N LEU A 414 8.01 -9.00 -34.22
CA LEU A 414 6.76 -8.23 -34.41
C LEU A 414 5.83 -8.35 -33.21
N ASP A 415 5.71 -9.54 -32.62
CA ASP A 415 4.92 -9.76 -31.41
C ASP A 415 5.48 -8.98 -30.21
N ILE A 416 6.81 -8.97 -30.05
CA ILE A 416 7.51 -8.17 -29.03
C ILE A 416 7.29 -6.67 -29.26
N ALA A 417 7.49 -6.19 -30.49
CA ALA A 417 7.31 -4.78 -30.83
C ALA A 417 5.85 -4.33 -30.62
N ALA A 418 4.86 -5.18 -30.94
CA ALA A 418 3.47 -4.94 -30.61
C ALA A 418 3.23 -4.86 -29.09
N GLY A 419 3.87 -5.74 -28.30
CA GLY A 419 3.85 -5.65 -26.84
C GLY A 419 4.41 -4.32 -26.31
N PHE A 420 5.48 -3.81 -26.90
CA PHE A 420 6.02 -2.50 -26.54
C PHE A 420 5.09 -1.33 -26.92
N ILE A 421 4.43 -1.41 -28.09
CA ILE A 421 3.42 -0.43 -28.52
C ILE A 421 2.25 -0.34 -27.53
N ALA A 422 1.84 -1.46 -26.91
CA ALA A 422 0.77 -1.46 -25.92
C ALA A 422 1.09 -0.53 -24.74
N HIS A 423 2.35 -0.48 -24.31
CA HIS A 423 2.80 0.37 -23.20
C HIS A 423 3.02 1.83 -23.60
N THR A 424 3.46 2.10 -24.84
CA THR A 424 3.77 3.46 -25.31
C THR A 424 2.58 4.20 -25.91
N ARG A 425 1.56 3.47 -26.38
CA ARG A 425 0.32 4.00 -26.98
C ARG A 425 -0.90 3.40 -26.31
N ASP A 426 -1.32 2.22 -26.76
CA ASP A 426 -2.51 1.49 -26.31
C ASP A 426 -2.59 0.08 -26.93
N ASP A 427 -3.41 -0.78 -26.33
CA ASP A 427 -3.64 -2.16 -26.78
C ASP A 427 -4.23 -2.27 -28.19
N LYS A 428 -5.04 -1.29 -28.60
CA LYS A 428 -5.69 -1.29 -29.92
C LYS A 428 -4.67 -1.12 -31.04
N THR A 429 -3.70 -0.22 -30.84
CA THR A 429 -2.60 0.02 -31.78
C THR A 429 -1.69 -1.20 -31.84
N ALA A 430 -1.42 -1.84 -30.70
CA ALA A 430 -0.68 -3.11 -30.65
C ALA A 430 -1.39 -4.21 -31.46
N GLU A 431 -2.72 -4.32 -31.34
CA GLU A 431 -3.50 -5.30 -32.09
C GLU A 431 -3.45 -5.07 -33.61
N ILE A 432 -3.43 -3.80 -34.05
CA ILE A 432 -3.24 -3.45 -35.47
C ILE A 432 -1.88 -3.96 -35.97
N VAL A 433 -0.81 -3.80 -35.19
CA VAL A 433 0.53 -4.32 -35.55
C VAL A 433 0.49 -5.84 -35.69
N ARG A 434 -0.11 -6.56 -34.75
CA ARG A 434 -0.25 -8.03 -34.81
C ARG A 434 -1.03 -8.49 -36.04
N ARG A 435 -2.12 -7.80 -36.39
CA ARG A 435 -2.89 -8.08 -37.62
C ARG A 435 -2.07 -7.84 -38.89
N ARG A 436 -1.28 -6.77 -38.93
CA ARG A 436 -0.37 -6.47 -40.04
C ARG A 436 0.73 -7.54 -40.18
N ALA A 437 1.25 -8.03 -39.06
CA ALA A 437 2.23 -9.12 -39.01
C ALA A 437 1.65 -10.41 -39.60
N ALA A 438 0.47 -10.83 -39.13
CA ALA A 438 -0.21 -12.02 -39.64
C ALA A 438 -0.48 -11.95 -41.14
N ALA A 439 -0.90 -10.79 -41.65
CA ALA A 439 -1.12 -10.58 -43.08
C ALA A 439 0.19 -10.60 -43.91
N ALA A 440 1.29 -10.11 -43.33
CA ALA A 440 2.60 -10.09 -44.01
C ALA A 440 3.25 -11.48 -44.12
N ILE A 441 2.90 -12.41 -43.23
CA ILE A 441 3.44 -13.79 -43.21
C ILE A 441 2.57 -14.76 -44.02
N ALA A 442 1.28 -14.47 -44.16
CA ALA A 442 0.36 -15.27 -44.97
C ALA A 442 0.46 -14.98 -46.48
N ALA A 443 1.12 -13.87 -46.85
CA ALA A 443 1.39 -13.46 -48.22
C ALA A 443 2.75 -13.99 -48.68
#